data_AF-A0A176E6F2-F1
#
_entry.id   AF-A0A176E6F2-F1
#
_cell.length_a   1.000
_cell.length_b   1.000
_cell.length_c   1.000
_cell.angle_alpha   90.00
_cell.angle_beta   90.00
_cell.angle_gamma   90.00
#
_symmetry.space_group_name_H-M   'P 1'
#
loop_
_entity.id
_entity.type
_entity.pdbx_description
1 polymer ?
#
loop_
_entity_poly.entity_id
_entity_poly.type
_entity_poly.pdbx_seq_one_letter_code
_entity_poly.pdbx_strand_id
1 'polypeptide(L)'
;MALAQPQQVLRDGAESAAMHNAAYDRGLAESYTSPETIGEMLQCSALWQRWSDILGSSQDSAFVANLREELSAARAGIRHRYWQRQARRDMREDSDLSYFDKMHARAESWADSQAAGYATGADSKISSMMSWLATC
;
A
#
# COMPACT_ATOMS: atom_id res chain seq x y z
N MET A 1 28.57 -16.03 13.51
CA MET A 1 27.21 -15.72 13.02
C MET A 1 26.67 -16.97 12.35
N ALA A 2 25.61 -17.57 12.89
CA ALA A 2 24.94 -18.70 12.24
C ALA A 2 24.01 -18.14 11.16
N LEU A 3 24.16 -18.62 9.92
CA LEU A 3 23.21 -18.34 8.85
C LEU A 3 21.89 -19.03 9.19
N ALA A 4 20.77 -18.30 9.10
CA ALA A 4 19.45 -18.89 9.27
C ALA A 4 19.25 -20.02 8.27
N GLN A 5 18.67 -21.14 8.71
CA GLN A 5 18.41 -22.28 7.83
C GLN A 5 17.32 -21.91 6.81
N PRO A 6 17.38 -22.41 5.56
CA PRO A 6 16.40 -22.06 4.52
C PRO A 6 14.94 -22.27 4.91
N GLN A 7 14.65 -23.30 5.71
CA GLN A 7 13.29 -23.57 6.21
C GLN A 7 12.81 -22.50 7.20
N GLN A 8 13.71 -21.93 8.00
CA GLN A 8 13.37 -20.86 8.95
C GLN A 8 13.02 -19.58 8.20
N VAL A 9 13.80 -19.21 7.18
CA VAL A 9 13.53 -18.01 6.35
C VAL A 9 12.16 -18.12 5.66
N LEU A 10 11.82 -19.29 5.11
CA LEU A 10 10.52 -19.52 4.49
C LEU A 10 9.37 -19.37 5.49
N ARG A 11 9.56 -19.87 6.72
CA ARG A 11 8.58 -19.78 7.79
C ARG A 11 8.39 -18.33 8.26
N ASP A 12 9.49 -17.62 8.49
CA ASP A 12 9.46 -16.22 8.92
C ASP A 12 8.74 -15.34 7.89
N GLY A 13 8.99 -15.56 6.59
CA GLY A 13 8.30 -14.86 5.51
C GLY A 13 6.79 -15.17 5.46
N ALA A 14 6.40 -16.43 5.65
CA ALA A 14 4.99 -16.81 5.70
C ALA A 14 4.27 -16.24 6.94
N GLU A 15 4.92 -16.24 8.11
CA GLU A 15 4.39 -15.63 9.33
C GLU A 15 4.24 -14.12 9.18
N SER A 16 5.23 -13.45 8.57
CA SER A 16 5.15 -12.03 8.21
C SER A 16 3.97 -11.75 7.29
N ALA A 17 3.78 -12.54 6.22
CA ALA A 17 2.65 -12.37 5.30
C ALA A 17 1.30 -12.55 6.01
N ALA A 18 1.19 -13.52 6.91
CA ALA A 18 -0.02 -13.74 7.71
C ALA A 18 -0.37 -12.52 8.58
N MET A 19 0.62 -11.87 9.20
CA MET A 19 0.42 -10.63 9.96
C MET A 19 -0.11 -9.49 9.07
N HIS A 20 0.46 -9.32 7.87
CA HIS A 20 0.03 -8.29 6.92
C HIS A 20 -1.40 -8.53 6.45
N ASN A 21 -1.72 -9.77 6.08
CA ASN A 21 -3.04 -10.20 5.67
C ASN A 21 -4.08 -9.94 6.78
N ALA A 22 -3.76 -10.28 8.03
CA ALA A 22 -4.66 -10.06 9.17
C ALA A 22 -4.90 -8.56 9.45
N ALA A 23 -3.88 -7.71 9.31
CA ALA A 23 -4.04 -6.27 9.47
C ALA A 23 -4.88 -5.66 8.33
N TYR A 24 -4.69 -6.14 7.10
CA TYR A 24 -5.51 -5.74 5.96
C TYR A 24 -6.98 -6.15 6.14
N ASP A 25 -7.24 -7.38 6.59
CA ASP A 25 -8.60 -7.87 6.86
C ASP A 25 -9.30 -7.08 7.96
N ARG A 26 -8.56 -6.69 9.01
CA ARG A 26 -9.06 -5.78 10.04
C ARG A 26 -9.40 -4.42 9.43
N GLY A 27 -8.51 -3.88 8.60
CA GLY A 27 -8.76 -2.65 7.85
C GLY A 27 -10.04 -2.72 7.03
N LEU A 28 -10.29 -3.82 6.32
CA LEU A 28 -11.52 -4.02 5.54
C LEU A 28 -12.77 -4.01 6.43
N ALA A 29 -12.70 -4.64 7.61
CA ALA A 29 -13.83 -4.70 8.54
C ALA A 29 -14.15 -3.35 9.20
N GLU A 30 -13.12 -2.51 9.38
CA GLU A 30 -13.21 -1.18 10.02
C GLU A 30 -13.39 -0.05 9.00
N SER A 31 -13.18 -0.31 7.70
CA SER A 31 -13.32 0.68 6.64
C SER A 31 -14.78 0.88 6.28
N TYR A 32 -15.36 2.00 6.73
CA TYR A 32 -16.75 2.37 6.44
C TYR A 32 -16.90 3.40 5.33
N THR A 33 -15.80 3.95 4.81
CA THR A 33 -15.80 4.99 3.77
C THR A 33 -14.80 4.65 2.67
N SER A 34 -15.14 5.06 1.45
CA SER A 34 -14.21 5.04 0.31
C SER A 34 -13.64 6.44 0.10
N PRO A 35 -12.47 6.59 -0.55
CA PRO A 35 -11.94 7.90 -0.96
C PRO A 35 -12.97 8.73 -1.73
N GLU A 36 -13.26 9.95 -1.26
CA GLU A 36 -14.30 10.82 -1.85
C GLU A 36 -13.72 12.05 -2.54
N THR A 37 -12.53 12.48 -2.15
CA THR A 37 -11.88 13.67 -2.68
C THR A 37 -10.72 13.32 -3.64
N ILE A 38 -10.40 14.22 -4.56
CA ILE A 38 -9.21 14.11 -5.44
C ILE A 38 -7.95 13.83 -4.60
N GLY A 39 -7.82 14.47 -3.43
CA GLY A 39 -6.69 14.26 -2.53
C GLY A 39 -6.59 12.85 -1.97
N GLU A 40 -7.71 12.29 -1.49
CA GLU A 40 -7.75 10.93 -0.96
C GLU A 40 -7.54 9.89 -2.06
N MET A 41 -8.12 10.11 -3.25
CA MET A 41 -7.88 9.24 -4.40
C MET A 41 -6.40 9.26 -4.79
N LEU A 42 -5.76 10.43 -4.83
CA LEU A 42 -4.32 10.51 -5.10
C LEU A 42 -3.47 9.86 -4.00
N GLN A 43 -3.87 10.01 -2.73
CA GLN A 43 -3.21 9.33 -1.60
C GLN A 43 -3.30 7.81 -1.75
N CYS A 44 -4.48 7.27 -2.05
CA CYS A 44 -4.65 5.85 -2.32
C CYS A 44 -3.83 5.38 -3.53
N SER A 45 -3.80 6.17 -4.60
CA SER A 45 -2.99 5.87 -5.77
C SER A 45 -1.50 5.78 -5.41
N ALA A 46 -0.98 6.76 -4.67
CA ALA A 46 0.42 6.80 -4.26
C ALA A 46 0.78 5.69 -3.28
N LEU A 47 -0.10 5.36 -2.33
CA LEU A 47 0.12 4.28 -1.36
C LEU A 47 0.22 2.91 -2.04
N TRP A 48 -0.70 2.62 -2.96
CA TRP A 48 -0.65 1.39 -3.75
C TRP A 48 0.60 1.31 -4.65
N GLN A 49 1.10 2.46 -5.13
CA GLN A 49 2.40 2.50 -5.83
C GLN A 49 3.55 2.13 -4.89
N ARG A 50 3.63 2.74 -3.69
CA ARG A 50 4.67 2.40 -2.71
C ARG A 50 4.61 0.94 -2.29
N TRP A 51 3.42 0.39 -2.13
CA TRP A 51 3.26 -1.04 -1.87
C TRP A 51 3.78 -1.91 -3.02
N SER A 52 3.46 -1.54 -4.27
CA SER A 52 4.01 -2.21 -5.45
C SER A 52 5.53 -2.17 -5.49
N ASP A 53 6.14 -1.04 -5.13
CA ASP A 53 7.61 -0.88 -5.12
C ASP A 53 8.27 -1.71 -4.01
N ILE A 54 7.64 -1.77 -2.83
CA ILE A 54 8.08 -2.63 -1.71
C ILE A 54 8.07 -4.10 -2.15
N LEU A 55 7.00 -4.55 -2.81
CA LEU A 55 6.93 -5.94 -3.29
C LEU A 55 7.93 -6.21 -4.42
N GLY A 56 8.12 -5.26 -5.34
CA GLY A 56 9.07 -5.38 -6.44
C GLY A 56 10.53 -5.41 -6.00
N SER A 57 10.84 -4.87 -4.81
CA SER A 57 12.19 -4.89 -4.21
C SER A 57 12.38 -5.93 -3.11
N SER A 58 11.32 -6.66 -2.73
CA SER A 58 11.40 -7.69 -1.70
C SER A 58 12.25 -8.87 -2.14
N GLN A 59 13.23 -9.25 -1.30
CA GLN A 59 14.02 -10.47 -1.45
C GLN A 59 13.38 -11.67 -0.74
N ASP A 60 12.31 -11.46 0.03
CA ASP A 60 11.59 -12.50 0.73
C ASP A 60 10.48 -13.06 -0.17
N SER A 61 10.82 -14.09 -0.94
CA SER A 61 9.87 -14.76 -1.83
C SER A 61 8.75 -15.48 -1.08
N ALA A 62 9.00 -15.94 0.15
CA ALA A 62 7.98 -16.61 0.94
C ALA A 62 6.93 -15.61 1.43
N PHE A 63 7.36 -14.43 1.86
CA PHE A 63 6.48 -13.32 2.16
C PHE A 63 5.59 -12.99 0.97
N VAL A 64 6.18 -12.69 -0.19
CA VAL A 64 5.43 -12.29 -1.39
C VAL A 64 4.45 -13.39 -1.84
N ALA A 65 4.85 -14.66 -1.78
CA ALA A 65 4.02 -15.79 -2.22
C ALA A 65 2.84 -16.09 -1.28
N ASN A 66 2.91 -15.70 0.00
CA ASN A 66 1.86 -15.96 0.99
C ASN A 66 0.97 -14.74 1.28
N LEU A 67 1.19 -13.62 0.61
CA LEU A 67 0.27 -12.49 0.66
C LEU A 67 -1.06 -12.85 0.00
N ARG A 68 -2.14 -12.24 0.50
CA ARG A 68 -3.45 -12.25 -0.15
C ARG A 68 -3.34 -11.76 -1.60
N GLU A 69 -4.20 -12.29 -2.47
CA GLU A 69 -4.21 -11.88 -3.89
C GLU A 69 -4.39 -10.36 -4.02
N GLU A 70 -5.28 -9.77 -3.21
CA GLU A 70 -5.57 -8.33 -3.21
C GLU A 70 -4.34 -7.47 -2.87
N LEU A 71 -3.40 -8.02 -2.10
CA LEU A 71 -2.14 -7.39 -1.75
C LEU A 71 -1.01 -7.73 -2.73
N SER A 72 -1.23 -8.55 -3.75
CA SER A 72 -0.18 -8.87 -4.74
C SER A 72 0.28 -7.63 -5.52
N ALA A 73 1.52 -7.66 -6.02
CA ALA A 73 2.07 -6.58 -6.84
C ALA A 73 1.20 -6.27 -8.09
N ALA A 74 0.61 -7.29 -8.69
CA ALA A 74 -0.29 -7.13 -9.83
C ALA A 74 -1.56 -6.34 -9.43
N ARG A 75 -2.17 -6.65 -8.28
CA ARG A 75 -3.32 -5.92 -7.77
C ARG A 75 -2.95 -4.51 -7.30
N ALA A 76 -1.78 -4.34 -6.69
CA ALA A 76 -1.26 -3.04 -6.31
C ALA A 76 -1.15 -2.09 -7.51
N GLY A 77 -0.57 -2.56 -8.62
CA GLY A 77 -0.49 -1.77 -9.86
C GLY A 77 -1.87 -1.44 -10.46
N ILE A 78 -2.85 -2.35 -10.36
CA ILE A 78 -4.22 -2.10 -10.80
C ILE A 78 -4.88 -1.01 -9.94
N ARG A 79 -4.75 -1.11 -8.61
CA ARG A 79 -5.32 -0.16 -7.65
C ARG A 79 -4.69 1.23 -7.77
N HIS A 80 -3.37 1.30 -7.91
CA HIS A 80 -2.65 2.54 -8.22
C HIS A 80 -3.27 3.27 -9.42
N ARG A 81 -3.39 2.58 -10.56
CA ARG A 81 -3.96 3.16 -11.80
C ARG A 81 -5.46 3.42 -11.71
N TYR A 82 -6.19 2.65 -10.91
CA TYR A 82 -7.62 2.88 -10.69
C TYR A 82 -7.84 4.24 -10.03
N TRP A 83 -7.21 4.46 -8.88
CA TRP A 83 -7.38 5.69 -8.12
C TRP A 83 -6.83 6.93 -8.83
N GLN A 84 -5.71 6.79 -9.55
CA GLN A 84 -5.19 7.87 -10.39
C GLN A 84 -6.20 8.32 -11.46
N ARG A 85 -6.91 7.35 -12.06
CA ARG A 85 -7.95 7.66 -13.06
C ARG A 85 -9.18 8.29 -12.43
N GLN A 86 -9.59 7.85 -11.24
CA GLN A 86 -10.71 8.48 -10.53
C GLN A 86 -10.40 9.94 -10.18
N ALA A 87 -9.21 10.22 -9.63
CA ALA A 87 -8.78 11.57 -9.31
C ALA A 87 -8.80 12.50 -10.54
N ARG A 88 -8.34 12.01 -11.70
CA ARG A 88 -8.36 12.78 -12.96
C ARG A 88 -9.78 13.03 -13.48
N ARG A 89 -10.67 12.05 -13.35
CA ARG A 89 -12.09 12.20 -13.74
C ARG A 89 -12.80 13.24 -12.88
N ASP A 90 -12.55 13.23 -11.57
CA ASP A 90 -13.15 14.18 -10.63
C ASP A 90 -12.64 15.62 -10.81
N MET A 91 -11.41 15.78 -11.29
CA MET A 91 -10.85 17.07 -11.72
C MET A 91 -11.54 17.63 -12.99
N ARG A 92 -12.42 16.83 -13.64
CA ARG A 92 -13.16 17.18 -14.86
C ARG A 92 -12.28 17.59 -16.05
N GLU A 93 -11.03 17.12 -16.11
CA GLU A 93 -10.03 17.37 -17.18
C GLU A 93 -9.72 18.85 -17.56
N ASP A 94 -10.43 19.84 -17.01
CA ASP A 94 -10.43 21.25 -17.49
C ASP A 94 -10.07 22.33 -16.44
N SER A 95 -9.72 21.96 -15.20
CA SER A 95 -9.58 22.95 -14.10
C SER A 95 -8.20 22.97 -13.43
N ASP A 96 -7.65 24.17 -13.22
CA ASP A 96 -6.41 24.53 -12.50
C ASP A 96 -5.40 23.38 -12.23
N LEU A 97 -4.51 23.14 -13.20
CA LEU A 97 -3.40 22.18 -13.08
C LEU A 97 -2.56 22.40 -11.81
N SER A 98 -2.43 23.64 -11.34
CA SER A 98 -1.64 23.95 -10.14
C SER A 98 -2.27 23.39 -8.86
N TYR A 99 -3.59 23.28 -8.80
CA TYR A 99 -4.28 22.67 -7.67
C TYR A 99 -4.05 21.15 -7.65
N PHE A 100 -4.20 20.49 -8.80
CA PHE A 100 -3.96 19.05 -8.92
C PHE A 100 -2.51 18.67 -8.59
N ASP A 101 -1.53 19.44 -9.10
CA ASP A 101 -0.11 19.21 -8.81
C ASP A 101 0.20 19.32 -7.32
N LYS A 102 -0.41 20.31 -6.62
CA LYS A 102 -0.28 20.44 -5.17
C LYS A 102 -0.87 19.25 -4.42
N MET A 103 -2.06 18.79 -4.82
CA MET A 103 -2.69 17.61 -4.21
C MET A 103 -1.88 16.35 -4.47
N HIS A 104 -1.32 16.20 -5.67
CA HIS A 104 -0.45 15.09 -6.05
C HIS A 104 0.83 15.08 -5.21
N ALA A 105 1.51 16.23 -5.10
CA ALA A 105 2.73 16.33 -4.28
C ALA A 105 2.47 16.00 -2.79
N ARG A 106 1.32 16.44 -2.26
CA ARG A 106 0.91 16.12 -0.89
C ARG A 106 0.60 14.62 -0.73
N ALA A 107 -0.03 14.01 -1.71
CA ALA A 107 -0.32 12.57 -1.71
C ALA A 107 0.97 11.74 -1.74
N GLU A 108 1.92 12.08 -2.61
CA GLU A 108 3.23 11.43 -2.67
C GLU A 108 3.98 11.55 -1.34
N SER A 109 4.06 12.75 -0.76
CA SER A 109 4.72 12.96 0.53
C SER A 109 4.07 12.18 1.67
N TRP A 110 2.74 12.07 1.68
CA TRP A 110 2.03 11.25 2.66
C TRP A 110 2.32 9.75 2.46
N ALA A 111 2.30 9.25 1.22
CA ALA A 111 2.62 7.86 0.92
C ALA A 111 4.08 7.52 1.28
N ASP A 112 5.02 8.44 1.06
CA ASP A 112 6.41 8.30 1.50
C ASP A 112 6.51 8.18 3.02
N SER A 113 5.73 8.97 3.77
CA SER A 113 5.64 8.85 5.23
C SER A 113 5.11 7.49 5.68
N GLN A 114 4.11 6.92 4.98
CA GLN A 114 3.60 5.59 5.31
C GLN A 114 4.65 4.52 5.02
N ALA A 115 5.29 4.58 3.84
CA ALA A 115 6.33 3.65 3.43
C ALA A 115 7.56 3.72 4.35
N ALA A 116 8.00 4.91 4.75
CA ALA A 116 9.08 5.10 5.71
C ALA A 116 8.72 4.52 7.09
N GLY A 117 7.47 4.72 7.53
CA GLY A 117 6.95 4.10 8.75
C GLY A 117 6.98 2.57 8.67
N TYR A 118 6.47 2.01 7.57
CA TYR A 118 6.48 0.57 7.30
C TYR A 118 7.90 -0.01 7.33
N ALA A 119 8.87 0.67 6.70
CA ALA A 119 10.27 0.23 6.64
C ALA A 119 10.94 0.09 8.01
N THR A 120 10.39 0.68 9.08
CA THR A 120 10.88 0.45 10.45
C THR A 120 10.61 -0.96 10.97
N GLY A 121 9.69 -1.70 10.34
CA GLY A 121 9.28 -3.03 10.76
C GLY A 121 8.41 -3.07 12.02
N ALA A 122 8.03 -1.92 12.59
CA ALA A 122 7.19 -1.88 13.77
C ALA A 122 5.75 -2.35 13.44
N ASP A 123 5.22 -3.29 14.22
CA ASP A 123 3.88 -3.88 14.03
C ASP A 123 2.78 -2.82 13.89
N SER A 124 2.86 -1.74 14.68
CA SER A 124 1.89 -0.64 14.61
C SER A 124 1.94 0.12 13.27
N LYS A 125 3.12 0.22 12.65
CA LYS A 125 3.31 0.87 11.34
C LYS A 125 2.91 -0.04 10.20
N ILE A 126 3.24 -1.34 10.29
CA ILE A 126 2.75 -2.35 9.33
C ILE A 126 1.22 -2.37 9.37
N SER A 127 0.63 -2.49 10.56
CA SER A 127 -0.81 -2.49 10.74
C SER A 127 -1.45 -1.23 10.15
N SER A 128 -0.88 -0.06 10.43
CA SER A 128 -1.40 1.20 9.89
C SER A 128 -1.37 1.25 8.36
N MET A 129 -0.27 0.81 7.73
CA MET A 129 -0.16 0.82 6.27
C MET A 129 -1.14 -0.19 5.63
N MET A 130 -1.27 -1.38 6.22
CA MET A 130 -2.22 -2.40 5.72
C MET A 130 -3.68 -1.94 5.87
N SER A 131 -4.03 -1.27 6.98
CA SER A 131 -5.36 -0.68 7.15
C SER A 131 -5.66 0.39 6.10
N TRP A 132 -4.69 1.26 5.78
CA TRP A 132 -4.87 2.25 4.72
C TRP A 132 -5.04 1.61 3.34
N LEU A 133 -4.25 0.58 3.03
CA LEU A 133 -4.40 -0.17 1.78
C LEU A 133 -5.78 -0.83 1.67
N ALA A 134 -6.39 -1.27 2.79
CA ALA A 134 -7.72 -1.85 2.80
C ALA A 134 -8.84 -0.84 2.53
N THR A 135 -8.66 0.42 2.94
CA THR A 135 -9.58 1.52 2.60
C THR A 135 -9.44 1.97 1.14
N CYS A 136 -8.28 1.69 0.54
CA CYS A 136 -7.99 1.89 -0.88
C CYS A 136 -8.26 0.60 -1.71
#